data_AF-A0A3B9KP88-F1
#
_entry.id   AF-A0A3B9KP88-F1
#
_cell.length_a   1.000
_cell.length_b   1.000
_cell.length_c   1.000
_cell.angle_alpha   90.00
_cell.angle_beta   90.00
_cell.angle_gamma   90.00
#
_symmetry.space_group_name_H-M   'P 1'
#
loop_
_entity.id
_entity.type
_entity.pdbx_description
1 polymer ?
#
loop_
_entity_poly.entity_id
_entity_poly.type
_entity_poly.pdbx_seq_one_letter_code
_entity_poly.pdbx_strand_id
1 'polypeptide(L)'
;NACPLPENPADLYDPIRYAFHAGGKRIRPALLAAMSDSYGISRESSRYPAMAIEMIHLFSLIHDDIMDSDNLRHGKPAIHVQWDVNTGILSGDALFTLAFQTIQKSNLPVRNTILPIFTQSVLHVCEGQSYDLSFETSDTVRIEDYLQMIELKTGRLLSGAAQIGALLGNGGEEEIRIIETVILATGRAFQLQDDLLELTSNPENMGKSLG
;
A
#
# COMPACT_ATOMS: atom_id res chain seq x y z
N ASN A 1 6.39 -9.92 13.09
CA ASN A 1 6.50 -8.99 14.22
C ASN A 1 6.68 -7.59 13.68
N ALA A 2 5.85 -6.67 14.16
CA ALA A 2 5.78 -5.28 13.69
C ALA A 2 7.14 -4.57 13.81
N CYS A 3 7.32 -3.48 13.05
CA CYS A 3 8.46 -2.60 13.22
C CYS A 3 8.52 -2.12 14.68
N PRO A 4 9.67 -2.19 15.37
CA PRO A 4 9.77 -1.65 16.72
C PRO A 4 9.58 -0.13 16.65
N LEU A 5 8.44 0.35 17.17
CA LEU A 5 8.10 1.78 17.24
C LEU A 5 8.46 2.30 18.64
N PRO A 6 9.10 3.49 18.75
CA PRO A 6 9.40 4.12 20.04
C PRO A 6 8.15 4.37 20.87
N GLU A 7 8.25 4.27 22.21
CA GLU A 7 7.11 4.55 23.10
C GLU A 7 6.67 6.01 23.07
N ASN A 8 7.60 6.96 22.85
CA ASN A 8 7.33 8.39 22.93
C ASN A 8 7.74 9.15 21.64
N PRO A 9 6.96 10.18 21.23
CA PRO A 9 5.70 10.61 21.84
C PRO A 9 4.56 9.63 21.54
N ALA A 10 3.79 9.26 22.58
CA ALA A 10 2.72 8.26 22.49
C ALA A 10 1.64 8.68 21.47
N ASP A 11 1.29 9.97 21.45
CA ASP A 11 0.29 10.54 20.54
C ASP A 11 0.63 10.33 19.04
N LEU A 12 1.90 10.11 18.71
CA LEU A 12 2.33 9.77 17.35
C LEU A 12 2.37 8.26 17.11
N TYR A 13 2.92 7.50 18.07
CA TYR A 13 3.21 6.08 17.84
C TYR A 13 2.04 5.15 18.16
N ASP A 14 1.12 5.53 19.05
CA ASP A 14 -0.06 4.74 19.39
C ASP A 14 -1.04 4.62 18.21
N PRO A 15 -1.37 5.68 17.45
CA PRO A 15 -2.17 5.55 16.24
C PRO A 15 -1.50 4.67 15.18
N ILE A 16 -0.17 4.78 15.01
CA ILE A 16 0.58 3.93 14.09
C ILE A 16 0.52 2.46 14.52
N ARG A 17 0.72 2.17 15.82
CA ARG A 17 0.53 0.81 16.38
C ARG A 17 -0.88 0.34 16.13
N TYR A 18 -1.88 1.19 16.35
CA TYR A 18 -3.27 0.86 16.11
C TYR A 18 -3.51 0.43 14.66
N ALA A 19 -3.00 1.17 13.66
CA ALA A 19 -3.08 0.77 12.24
C ALA A 19 -2.44 -0.61 11.97
N PHE A 20 -1.29 -0.91 12.57
CA PHE A 20 -0.67 -2.23 12.43
C PHE A 20 -1.50 -3.36 13.06
N HIS A 21 -2.30 -3.08 14.09
CA HIS A 21 -3.18 -4.04 14.77
C HIS A 21 -4.64 -3.99 14.30
N ALA A 22 -4.98 -3.10 13.37
CA ALA A 22 -6.32 -2.97 12.79
C ALA A 22 -6.70 -4.16 11.89
N GLY A 23 -5.76 -5.08 11.63
CA GLY A 23 -5.96 -6.25 10.78
C GLY A 23 -5.26 -6.08 9.43
N GLY A 24 -5.81 -6.69 8.39
CA GLY A 24 -5.27 -6.66 7.02
C GLY A 24 -4.62 -7.99 6.62
N LYS A 25 -4.81 -8.36 5.34
CA LYS A 25 -4.35 -9.63 4.77
C LYS A 25 -2.84 -9.68 4.51
N ARG A 26 -2.15 -8.53 4.59
CA ARG A 26 -0.70 -8.38 4.34
C ARG A 26 -0.27 -8.97 2.99
N ILE A 27 -1.08 -8.76 1.94
CA ILE A 27 -0.87 -9.36 0.60
C ILE A 27 0.43 -8.85 -0.02
N ARG A 28 0.69 -7.53 0.02
CA ARG A 28 1.87 -6.91 -0.60
C ARG A 28 3.19 -7.43 -0.02
N PRO A 29 3.42 -7.43 1.31
CA PRO A 29 4.64 -8.00 1.89
C PRO A 29 4.73 -9.52 1.70
N ALA A 30 3.60 -10.24 1.68
CA ALA A 30 3.59 -11.67 1.38
C ALA A 30 4.01 -11.95 -0.07
N LEU A 31 3.53 -11.16 -1.03
CA LEU A 31 3.90 -11.24 -2.44
C LEU A 31 5.39 -10.94 -2.64
N LEU A 32 5.91 -9.88 -2.02
CA LEU A 32 7.34 -9.57 -2.09
C LEU A 32 8.16 -10.73 -1.53
N ALA A 33 7.79 -11.26 -0.36
CA ALA A 33 8.50 -12.37 0.26
C ALA A 33 8.44 -13.64 -0.59
N ALA A 34 7.27 -13.98 -1.17
CA ALA A 34 7.11 -15.14 -2.04
C ALA A 34 7.91 -15.00 -3.34
N MET A 35 7.94 -13.80 -3.93
CA MET A 35 8.74 -13.54 -5.12
C MET A 35 10.24 -13.59 -4.79
N SER A 36 10.68 -13.05 -3.65
CA SER A 36 12.07 -13.23 -3.21
C SER A 36 12.45 -14.70 -3.00
N ASP A 37 11.56 -15.47 -2.38
CA ASP A 37 11.78 -16.90 -2.13
C ASP A 37 11.90 -17.70 -3.44
N SER A 38 11.13 -17.37 -4.48
CA SER A 38 11.26 -18.01 -5.80
C SER A 38 12.59 -17.75 -6.50
N TYR A 39 13.35 -16.73 -6.07
CA TYR A 39 14.72 -16.45 -6.50
C TYR A 39 15.77 -16.89 -5.47
N GLY A 40 15.40 -17.71 -4.47
CA GLY A 40 16.32 -18.24 -3.46
C GLY A 40 16.75 -17.23 -2.40
N ILE A 41 16.02 -16.11 -2.26
CA ILE A 41 16.33 -15.09 -1.25
C ILE A 41 15.59 -15.40 0.05
N SER A 42 16.37 -15.47 1.13
CA SER A 42 15.82 -15.73 2.46
C SER A 42 14.83 -14.64 2.91
N ARG A 43 13.87 -15.05 3.75
CA ARG A 43 12.91 -14.13 4.38
C ARG A 43 13.58 -13.01 5.18
N GLU A 44 14.75 -13.25 5.76
CA GLU A 44 15.47 -12.21 6.52
C GLU A 44 16.02 -11.12 5.59
N SER A 45 16.50 -11.51 4.41
CA SER A 45 17.01 -10.58 3.39
C SER A 45 15.90 -9.73 2.77
N SER A 46 14.69 -10.28 2.60
CA SER A 46 13.53 -9.56 2.06
C SER A 46 12.70 -8.82 3.12
N ARG A 47 13.05 -8.96 4.41
CA ARG A 47 12.27 -8.41 5.53
C ARG A 47 12.09 -6.90 5.44
N TYR A 48 13.18 -6.14 5.27
CA TYR A 48 13.09 -4.68 5.29
C TYR A 48 12.32 -4.12 4.08
N PRO A 49 12.56 -4.56 2.84
CA PRO A 49 11.74 -4.15 1.70
C PRO A 49 10.26 -4.51 1.87
N ALA A 50 9.94 -5.73 2.34
CA ALA A 50 8.56 -6.13 2.63
C ALA A 50 7.88 -5.21 3.66
N MET A 51 8.57 -4.93 4.77
CA MET A 51 8.05 -4.04 5.81
C MET A 51 7.82 -2.62 5.31
N ALA A 52 8.75 -2.08 4.50
CA ALA A 52 8.62 -0.74 3.95
C ALA A 52 7.42 -0.62 2.99
N ILE A 53 7.19 -1.62 2.14
CA ILE A 53 6.01 -1.67 1.27
C ILE A 53 4.71 -1.67 2.10
N GLU A 54 4.67 -2.42 3.19
CA GLU A 54 3.50 -2.43 4.07
C GLU A 54 3.31 -1.10 4.81
N MET A 55 4.39 -0.43 5.19
CA MET A 55 4.32 0.92 5.79
C MET A 55 3.75 1.94 4.80
N ILE A 56 4.17 1.90 3.54
CA ILE A 56 3.59 2.74 2.49
C ILE A 56 2.11 2.44 2.29
N HIS A 57 1.74 1.15 2.29
CA HIS A 57 0.33 0.78 2.18
C HIS A 57 -0.50 1.31 3.36
N LEU A 58 0.00 1.19 4.60
CA LEU A 58 -0.69 1.73 5.76
C LEU A 58 -0.76 3.27 5.75
N PHE A 59 0.33 3.93 5.34
CA PHE A 59 0.37 5.36 5.12
C PHE A 59 -0.76 5.79 4.16
N SER A 60 -0.85 5.13 3.00
CA SER A 60 -1.84 5.50 1.99
C SER A 60 -3.26 5.32 2.53
N LEU A 61 -3.53 4.24 3.26
CA LEU A 61 -4.85 3.99 3.85
C LEU A 61 -5.25 5.04 4.91
N ILE A 62 -4.32 5.47 5.75
CA ILE A 62 -4.62 6.46 6.81
C ILE A 62 -4.97 7.82 6.19
N HIS A 63 -4.23 8.23 5.16
CA HIS A 63 -4.50 9.49 4.47
C HIS A 63 -5.74 9.40 3.59
N ASP A 64 -5.97 8.27 2.90
CA ASP A 64 -7.20 7.96 2.14
C ASP A 64 -8.44 8.04 3.05
N ASP A 65 -8.42 7.40 4.23
CA ASP A 65 -9.52 7.49 5.21
C ASP A 65 -9.87 8.95 5.57
N ILE A 66 -8.88 9.85 5.66
CA ILE A 66 -9.10 11.27 5.95
C ILE A 66 -9.71 12.00 4.75
N MET A 67 -9.18 11.75 3.55
CA MET A 67 -9.62 12.41 2.32
C MET A 67 -11.07 12.03 2.00
N ASP A 68 -11.41 10.76 2.19
CA ASP A 68 -12.72 10.19 1.83
C ASP A 68 -13.73 10.33 2.99
N SER A 69 -13.32 10.88 4.15
CA SER A 69 -14.13 10.95 5.37
C SER A 69 -14.64 9.58 5.86
N ASP A 70 -13.82 8.55 5.67
CA ASP A 70 -14.16 7.15 5.89
C ASP A 70 -14.10 6.81 7.38
N ASN A 71 -15.26 6.61 8.03
CA ASN A 71 -15.31 6.49 9.50
C ASN A 71 -14.76 5.16 10.04
N LEU A 72 -14.70 4.12 9.21
CA LEU A 72 -14.38 2.75 9.61
C LEU A 72 -13.36 2.10 8.67
N ARG A 73 -12.39 1.40 9.25
CA ARG A 73 -11.43 0.54 8.54
C ARG A 73 -11.38 -0.83 9.20
N HIS A 74 -11.70 -1.88 8.43
CA HIS A 74 -11.78 -3.26 8.91
C HIS A 74 -12.68 -3.43 10.15
N GLY A 75 -13.82 -2.74 10.17
CA GLY A 75 -14.78 -2.79 11.28
C GLY A 75 -14.32 -2.08 12.56
N LYS A 76 -13.22 -1.32 12.52
CA LYS A 76 -12.76 -0.48 13.63
C LYS A 76 -12.76 1.01 13.21
N PRO A 77 -12.85 1.96 14.15
CA PRO A 77 -12.76 3.39 13.83
C PRO A 77 -11.48 3.73 13.05
N ALA A 78 -11.60 4.56 12.01
CA ALA A 78 -10.44 5.13 11.35
C ALA A 78 -9.64 6.03 12.31
N ILE A 79 -8.35 6.25 12.06
CA ILE A 79 -7.48 7.02 12.98
C ILE A 79 -8.03 8.42 13.22
N HIS A 80 -8.51 9.09 12.18
CA HIS A 80 -9.03 10.45 12.29
C HIS A 80 -10.32 10.56 13.10
N VAL A 81 -11.07 9.45 13.21
CA VAL A 81 -12.25 9.33 14.08
C VAL A 81 -11.86 9.01 15.51
N GLN A 82 -10.90 8.11 15.70
CA GLN A 82 -10.50 7.67 17.04
C GLN A 82 -9.65 8.72 17.78
N TRP A 83 -8.85 9.50 17.06
CA TRP A 83 -8.05 10.61 17.61
C TRP A 83 -8.54 11.94 17.05
N ASP A 84 -7.98 12.37 15.92
CA ASP A 84 -8.38 13.54 15.16
C ASP A 84 -7.66 13.57 13.80
N VAL A 85 -8.06 14.49 12.93
CA VAL A 85 -7.47 14.67 11.59
C VAL A 85 -5.97 14.98 11.66
N ASN A 86 -5.52 15.81 12.60
CA ASN A 86 -4.10 16.19 12.72
C ASN A 86 -3.23 14.98 13.06
N THR A 87 -3.71 14.13 13.95
CA THR A 87 -3.09 12.87 14.36
C THR A 87 -3.03 11.90 13.19
N GLY A 88 -4.10 11.80 12.39
CA GLY A 88 -4.12 11.01 11.16
C GLY A 88 -3.07 11.46 10.15
N ILE A 89 -2.98 12.77 9.89
CA ILE A 89 -1.98 13.35 8.99
C ILE A 89 -0.56 13.01 9.47
N LEU A 90 -0.23 13.35 10.72
CA LEU A 90 1.10 13.10 11.30
C LEU A 90 1.47 11.62 11.35
N SER A 91 0.50 10.74 11.61
CA SER A 91 0.72 9.29 11.62
C SER A 91 1.08 8.76 10.25
N GLY A 92 0.41 9.25 9.20
CA GLY A 92 0.76 8.92 7.81
C GLY A 92 2.15 9.43 7.42
N ASP A 93 2.49 10.68 7.76
CA ASP A 93 3.80 11.28 7.47
C ASP A 93 4.94 10.51 8.18
N ALA A 94 4.70 10.09 9.41
CA ALA A 94 5.63 9.28 10.17
C ALA A 94 5.78 7.89 9.55
N LEU A 95 4.70 7.23 9.12
CA LEU A 95 4.76 5.93 8.42
C LEU A 95 5.51 6.03 7.10
N PHE A 96 5.27 7.06 6.31
CA PHE A 96 6.02 7.36 5.10
C PHE A 96 7.52 7.45 5.42
N THR A 97 7.89 8.27 6.40
CA THR A 97 9.29 8.44 6.83
C THR A 97 9.91 7.13 7.33
N LEU A 98 9.18 6.36 8.14
CA LEU A 98 9.60 5.06 8.67
C LEU A 98 9.81 4.03 7.55
N ALA A 99 9.04 4.09 6.46
CA ALA A 99 9.23 3.22 5.30
C ALA A 99 10.60 3.45 4.65
N PHE A 100 11.00 4.71 4.44
CA PHE A 100 12.33 5.05 3.93
C PHE A 100 13.45 4.66 4.89
N GLN A 101 13.30 4.92 6.19
CA GLN A 101 14.25 4.46 7.21
C GLN A 101 14.37 2.94 7.22
N THR A 102 13.28 2.22 6.95
CA THR A 102 13.28 0.76 6.88
C THR A 102 14.01 0.27 5.64
N ILE A 103 13.77 0.86 4.46
CA ILE A 103 14.54 0.57 3.23
C ILE A 103 16.04 0.78 3.47
N GLN A 104 16.43 1.83 4.19
CA GLN A 104 17.84 2.15 4.48
C GLN A 104 18.58 1.06 5.27
N LYS A 105 17.87 0.20 6.01
CA LYS A 105 18.43 -0.95 6.74
C LYS A 105 18.81 -2.11 5.82
N SER A 106 18.40 -2.09 4.55
CA SER A 106 18.85 -3.04 3.53
C SER A 106 20.31 -2.76 3.14
N ASN A 107 21.05 -3.78 2.71
CA ASN A 107 22.43 -3.61 2.23
C ASN A 107 22.49 -2.61 1.06
N LEU A 108 23.57 -1.81 0.97
CA LEU A 108 23.71 -0.70 0.02
C LEU A 108 23.51 -1.10 -1.45
N PRO A 109 24.09 -2.20 -1.98
CA PRO A 109 23.86 -2.59 -3.37
C PRO A 109 22.40 -2.93 -3.65
N VAL A 110 21.77 -3.71 -2.75
CA VAL A 110 20.34 -4.04 -2.81
C VAL A 110 19.49 -2.78 -2.79
N ARG A 111 19.79 -1.86 -1.86
CA ARG A 111 19.06 -0.61 -1.68
C ARG A 111 19.06 0.22 -2.96
N ASN A 112 20.21 0.37 -3.63
CA ASN A 112 20.30 1.16 -4.86
C ASN A 112 19.49 0.55 -6.01
N THR A 113 19.37 -0.78 -6.05
CA THR A 113 18.57 -1.49 -7.06
C THR A 113 17.06 -1.33 -6.82
N ILE A 114 16.60 -1.41 -5.57
CA ILE A 114 15.16 -1.44 -5.27
C ILE A 114 14.55 -0.04 -5.09
N LEU A 115 15.36 0.96 -4.70
CA LEU A 115 14.87 2.29 -4.34
C LEU A 115 14.11 2.98 -5.49
N PRO A 116 14.57 2.95 -6.77
CA PRO A 116 13.84 3.56 -7.87
C PRO A 116 12.43 2.98 -8.06
N ILE A 117 12.29 1.65 -8.00
CA ILE A 117 10.99 0.98 -8.10
C ILE A 117 10.10 1.32 -6.91
N PHE A 118 10.67 1.31 -5.69
CA PHE A 118 9.96 1.68 -4.48
C PHE A 118 9.41 3.10 -4.56
N THR A 119 10.25 4.10 -4.86
CA THR A 119 9.83 5.50 -4.91
C THR A 119 8.86 5.79 -6.04
N GLN A 120 9.05 5.17 -7.21
CA GLN A 120 8.12 5.32 -8.33
C GLN A 120 6.75 4.71 -8.00
N SER A 121 6.72 3.56 -7.32
CA SER A 121 5.47 2.94 -6.87
C SER A 121 4.72 3.82 -5.87
N VAL A 122 5.44 4.47 -4.96
CA VAL A 122 4.87 5.43 -4.00
C VAL A 122 4.28 6.65 -4.72
N LEU A 123 5.00 7.21 -5.69
CA LEU A 123 4.52 8.35 -6.47
C LEU A 123 3.25 8.00 -7.26
N HIS A 124 3.22 6.82 -7.90
CA HIS A 124 2.03 6.36 -8.61
C HIS A 124 0.80 6.20 -7.70
N VAL A 125 0.97 5.79 -6.43
CA VAL A 125 -0.16 5.75 -5.48
C VAL A 125 -0.72 7.16 -5.26
N CYS A 126 0.14 8.17 -5.11
CA CYS A 126 -0.30 9.55 -4.97
C CYS A 126 -1.00 10.07 -6.23
N GLU A 127 -0.48 9.75 -7.41
CA GLU A 127 -1.12 10.12 -8.69
C GLU A 127 -2.49 9.45 -8.84
N GLY A 128 -2.59 8.16 -8.49
CA GLY A 128 -3.85 7.42 -8.45
C GLY A 128 -4.86 8.05 -7.51
N GLN A 129 -4.46 8.40 -6.28
CA GLN A 129 -5.33 9.12 -5.34
C GLN A 129 -5.78 10.48 -5.88
N SER A 130 -4.87 11.21 -6.53
CA SER A 130 -5.23 12.50 -7.14
C SER A 130 -6.27 12.36 -8.23
N TYR A 131 -6.20 11.31 -9.05
CA TYR A 131 -7.23 11.05 -10.07
C TYR A 131 -8.56 10.69 -9.40
N ASP A 132 -8.54 9.84 -8.39
CA ASP A 132 -9.74 9.41 -7.68
C ASP A 132 -10.53 10.58 -7.08
N LEU A 133 -9.85 11.47 -6.35
CA LEU A 133 -10.45 12.69 -5.80
C LEU A 133 -10.99 13.64 -6.88
N SER A 134 -10.33 13.70 -8.06
CA SER A 134 -10.82 14.51 -9.17
C SER A 134 -12.12 13.96 -9.78
N PHE A 135 -12.30 12.63 -9.72
CA PHE A 135 -13.47 11.96 -10.24
C PHE A 135 -14.71 12.15 -9.36
N GLU A 136 -14.55 12.33 -8.04
CA GLU A 136 -15.68 12.62 -7.15
C GLU A 136 -16.46 13.90 -7.52
N THR A 137 -15.76 14.87 -8.12
CA THR A 137 -16.36 16.14 -8.55
C THR A 137 -16.74 16.17 -10.03
N SER A 138 -16.56 15.05 -10.74
CA SER A 138 -16.79 14.94 -12.18
C SER A 138 -18.09 14.20 -12.49
N ASP A 139 -18.97 14.81 -13.29
CA ASP A 139 -20.24 14.18 -13.72
C ASP A 139 -20.05 12.96 -14.63
N THR A 140 -18.88 12.83 -15.27
CA THR A 140 -18.55 11.76 -16.21
C THR A 140 -17.10 11.34 -16.11
N VAL A 141 -16.85 10.04 -16.02
CA VAL A 141 -15.51 9.43 -16.03
C VAL A 141 -15.43 8.43 -17.18
N ARG A 142 -14.37 8.52 -18.01
CA ARG A 142 -14.18 7.55 -19.09
C ARG A 142 -13.63 6.25 -18.53
N ILE A 143 -13.97 5.14 -19.17
CA ILE A 143 -13.46 3.82 -18.79
C ILE A 143 -11.93 3.81 -18.80
N GLU A 144 -11.29 4.46 -19.78
CA GLU A 144 -9.83 4.51 -19.87
C GLU A 144 -9.21 5.25 -18.67
N ASP A 145 -9.81 6.36 -18.24
CA ASP A 145 -9.32 7.19 -17.14
C ASP A 145 -9.49 6.46 -15.80
N TYR A 146 -10.63 5.80 -15.60
CA TYR A 146 -10.87 4.95 -14.42
C TYR A 146 -9.88 3.77 -14.37
N LEU A 147 -9.65 3.09 -15.50
CA LEU A 147 -8.68 1.99 -15.57
C LEU A 147 -7.26 2.44 -15.25
N GLN A 148 -6.88 3.65 -15.68
CA GLN A 148 -5.59 4.25 -15.33
C GLN A 148 -5.52 4.57 -13.83
N MET A 149 -6.56 5.16 -13.26
CA MET A 149 -6.64 5.47 -11.84
C MET A 149 -6.44 4.22 -10.97
N ILE A 150 -7.19 3.14 -11.21
CA ILE A 150 -7.07 1.91 -10.39
C ILE A 150 -5.73 1.21 -10.60
N GLU A 151 -5.13 1.32 -11.79
CA GLU A 151 -3.79 0.79 -12.05
C GLU A 151 -2.77 1.52 -11.17
N LEU A 152 -2.85 2.86 -11.10
CA LEU A 152 -1.97 3.70 -10.30
C LEU A 152 -2.20 3.52 -8.79
N LYS A 153 -3.46 3.69 -8.32
CA LYS A 153 -3.84 3.66 -6.89
C LYS A 153 -3.61 2.27 -6.26
N THR A 154 -3.98 1.20 -6.97
CA THR A 154 -3.96 -0.17 -6.42
C THR A 154 -2.85 -1.04 -7.00
N GLY A 155 -2.71 -1.04 -8.34
CA GLY A 155 -1.83 -1.96 -9.07
C GLY A 155 -0.34 -1.67 -8.91
N ARG A 156 0.08 -0.41 -8.98
CA ARG A 156 1.50 -0.04 -9.04
C ARG A 156 2.28 -0.41 -7.78
N LEU A 157 1.70 -0.24 -6.59
CA LEU A 157 2.35 -0.67 -5.34
C LEU A 157 2.45 -2.19 -5.23
N LEU A 158 1.44 -2.93 -5.72
CA LEU A 158 1.47 -4.39 -5.75
C LEU A 158 2.54 -4.91 -6.73
N SER A 159 2.61 -4.29 -7.92
CA SER A 159 3.62 -4.56 -8.93
C SER A 159 5.02 -4.25 -8.42
N GLY A 160 5.22 -3.09 -7.80
CA GLY A 160 6.48 -2.72 -7.17
C GLY A 160 6.93 -3.72 -6.11
N ALA A 161 6.00 -4.24 -5.29
CA ALA A 161 6.31 -5.28 -4.30
C ALA A 161 6.86 -6.56 -4.95
N ALA A 162 6.24 -7.04 -6.03
CA ALA A 162 6.70 -8.21 -6.76
C ALA A 162 8.06 -7.96 -7.44
N GLN A 163 8.21 -6.83 -8.16
CA GLN A 163 9.45 -6.47 -8.85
C GLN A 163 10.62 -6.37 -7.86
N ILE A 164 10.43 -5.70 -6.71
CA ILE A 164 11.44 -5.63 -5.65
C ILE A 164 11.80 -7.03 -5.16
N GLY A 165 10.80 -7.91 -5.00
CA GLY A 165 11.02 -9.29 -4.61
C GLY A 165 11.97 -10.05 -5.55
N ALA A 166 11.78 -9.90 -6.86
CA ALA A 166 12.63 -10.50 -7.89
C ALA A 166 14.02 -9.83 -7.98
N LEU A 167 14.08 -8.50 -7.87
CA LEU A 167 15.33 -7.74 -7.90
C LEU A 167 16.27 -8.11 -6.75
N LEU A 168 15.74 -8.47 -5.59
CA LEU A 168 16.54 -9.00 -4.47
C LEU A 168 17.30 -10.28 -4.87
N GLY A 169 16.74 -11.06 -5.79
CA GLY A 169 17.30 -12.28 -6.35
C GLY A 169 18.11 -12.10 -7.62
N ASN A 170 18.39 -10.86 -8.02
CA ASN A 170 19.01 -10.51 -9.31
C ASN A 170 18.17 -10.91 -10.54
N GLY A 171 16.83 -10.82 -10.43
CA GLY A 171 15.94 -10.98 -11.58
C GLY A 171 16.31 -10.03 -12.72
N GLY A 172 16.30 -10.54 -13.95
CA GLY A 172 16.68 -9.79 -15.15
C GLY A 172 15.59 -8.83 -15.62
N GLU A 173 15.96 -7.85 -16.44
CA GLU A 173 15.01 -6.82 -16.91
C GLU A 173 13.75 -7.38 -17.60
N GLU A 174 13.89 -8.47 -18.36
CA GLU A 174 12.75 -9.10 -19.03
C GLU A 174 11.79 -9.75 -18.03
N GLU A 175 12.31 -10.40 -16.99
CA GLU A 175 11.50 -10.99 -15.93
C GLU A 175 10.75 -9.89 -15.16
N ILE A 176 11.41 -8.77 -14.88
CA ILE A 176 10.81 -7.60 -14.23
C ILE A 176 9.65 -7.03 -15.08
N ARG A 177 9.82 -6.91 -16.41
CA ARG A 177 8.74 -6.47 -17.32
C ARG A 177 7.55 -7.42 -17.35
N ILE A 178 7.81 -8.74 -17.34
CA ILE A 178 6.77 -9.76 -17.30
C ILE A 178 6.00 -9.68 -15.97
N ILE A 179 6.73 -9.60 -14.85
CA ILE A 179 6.16 -9.44 -13.51
C ILE A 179 5.29 -8.19 -13.46
N GLU A 180 5.78 -7.06 -13.96
CA GLU A 180 5.02 -5.81 -14.00
C GLU A 180 3.69 -6.00 -14.74
N THR A 181 3.73 -6.55 -15.95
CA THR A 181 2.54 -6.75 -16.78
C THR A 181 1.50 -7.63 -16.09
N VAL A 182 1.93 -8.77 -15.54
CA VAL A 182 1.03 -9.74 -14.90
C VAL A 182 0.42 -9.17 -13.61
N ILE A 183 1.23 -8.51 -12.79
CA ILE A 183 0.76 -7.99 -11.49
C ILE A 183 -0.13 -6.75 -11.68
N LEU A 184 0.13 -5.89 -12.67
CA LEU A 184 -0.77 -4.78 -12.98
C LEU A 184 -2.15 -5.28 -13.45
N ALA A 185 -2.19 -6.29 -14.32
CA ALA A 185 -3.45 -6.92 -14.72
C ALA A 185 -4.18 -7.53 -13.51
N THR A 186 -3.45 -8.18 -12.61
CA THR A 186 -4.00 -8.74 -11.36
C THR A 186 -4.57 -7.65 -10.45
N GLY A 187 -3.85 -6.54 -10.26
CA GLY A 187 -4.30 -5.41 -9.45
C GLY A 187 -5.57 -4.76 -10.00
N ARG A 188 -5.64 -4.58 -11.33
CA ARG A 188 -6.85 -4.08 -12.01
C ARG A 188 -8.04 -5.03 -11.84
N ALA A 189 -7.83 -6.33 -12.02
CA ALA A 189 -8.88 -7.33 -11.85
C ALA A 189 -9.38 -7.39 -10.40
N PHE A 190 -8.48 -7.23 -9.42
CA PHE A 190 -8.83 -7.18 -8.01
C PHE A 190 -9.70 -5.96 -7.69
N GLN A 191 -9.33 -4.75 -8.15
CA GLN A 191 -10.14 -3.57 -7.91
C GLN A 191 -11.51 -3.62 -8.60
N LEU A 192 -11.56 -4.08 -9.86
CA LEU A 192 -12.83 -4.28 -10.57
C LEU A 192 -13.75 -5.28 -9.85
N GLN A 193 -13.19 -6.32 -9.23
CA GLN A 193 -13.95 -7.26 -8.43
C GLN A 193 -14.47 -6.62 -7.15
N ASP A 194 -13.63 -5.87 -6.43
CA ASP A 194 -14.01 -5.18 -5.20
C ASP A 194 -15.16 -4.19 -5.46
N ASP A 195 -15.04 -3.35 -6.49
CA ASP A 195 -16.10 -2.39 -6.86
C ASP A 195 -17.41 -3.09 -7.29
N LEU A 196 -17.32 -4.22 -8.01
CA LEU A 196 -18.50 -5.02 -8.35
C LEU A 196 -19.15 -5.62 -7.10
N LEU A 197 -18.35 -6.09 -6.14
CA LEU A 197 -18.86 -6.59 -4.88
C LEU A 197 -19.54 -5.48 -4.10
N GLU A 198 -19.01 -4.26 -4.09
CA GLU A 198 -19.62 -3.09 -3.42
C GLU A 198 -21.02 -2.79 -3.93
N LEU A 199 -21.24 -2.93 -5.24
CA LEU A 199 -22.55 -2.73 -5.86
C LEU A 199 -23.53 -3.90 -5.64
N THR A 200 -23.02 -5.13 -5.44
CA THR A 200 -23.84 -6.36 -5.46
C THR A 200 -24.02 -7.03 -4.10
N SER A 201 -23.22 -6.67 -3.10
CA SER A 201 -23.22 -7.31 -1.78
C SER A 201 -24.21 -6.65 -0.82
N ASN A 202 -24.78 -7.46 0.07
CA ASN A 202 -25.59 -6.94 1.17
C ASN A 202 -24.72 -6.18 2.20
N PRO A 203 -25.25 -5.10 2.81
CA PRO A 203 -24.55 -4.26 3.80
C PRO A 203 -23.84 -5.04 4.91
N GLU A 204 -24.44 -6.14 5.36
CA GLU A 204 -23.93 -6.97 6.45
C GLU A 204 -22.61 -7.67 6.14
N ASN A 205 -22.26 -7.87 4.86
CA ASN A 205 -21.07 -8.60 4.43
C ASN A 205 -19.85 -7.70 4.15
N MET A 206 -20.02 -6.38 4.07
CA MET A 206 -19.01 -5.45 3.53
C MET A 206 -18.03 -4.89 4.56
N GLY A 207 -18.42 -4.75 5.83
CA GLY A 207 -17.53 -4.23 6.89
C GLY A 207 -17.00 -2.80 6.67
N LYS A 208 -17.57 -2.08 5.69
CA LYS A 208 -17.41 -0.66 5.38
C LYS A 208 -18.81 -0.02 5.29
N SER A 209 -18.89 1.30 5.47
CA SER A 209 -20.08 2.07 5.13
C SER A 209 -20.38 1.85 3.65
N LEU A 210 -21.58 1.37 3.31
CA LEU A 210 -22.05 1.48 1.93
C LEU A 210 -22.17 2.98 1.63
N GLY A 211 -21.64 3.40 0.47
CA GLY A 211 -21.70 4.79 0.00
C GLY A 211 -23.08 5.40 0.05
#